data_AF-W6M2E8-F1
#
_entry.id   AF-W6M2E8-F1
#
_cell.length_a   1.000
_cell.length_b   1.000
_cell.length_c   1.000
_cell.angle_alpha   90.00
_cell.angle_beta   90.00
_cell.angle_gamma   90.00
#
_symmetry.space_group_name_H-M   'P 1'
#
loop_
_entity.id
_entity.type
_entity.pdbx_description
1 polymer ?
#
loop_
_entity_poly.entity_id
_entity_poly.type
_entity_poly.pdbx_seq_one_letter_code
_entity_poly.pdbx_strand_id
1 'polypeptide(L)'
;MDSCKPIVLLLSLVLPLCIIGTVWAQQIYKWTDANGRVHYGAKQPENANQSQIIDIAPTSTAPTNAADSAAEIARINALADRMASERRATEDARQDQALRELEQENERLKNDLLKRQQQQQKEEDNSKKVILYPPPGFYPPYGPYPPRPPLPTPYPCQPWPECQRPPPPSALPEPVRPPNKPDSAIFNPKPVGVSEIPNKGGFRP
;
A
#
# COMPACT_ATOMS: atom_id res chain seq x y z
N MET A 1 15.22 7.80 -86.57
CA MET A 1 14.85 8.84 -85.59
C MET A 1 15.65 8.53 -84.34
N ASP A 2 16.93 8.89 -84.38
CA ASP A 2 17.98 8.38 -83.51
C ASP A 2 18.62 9.57 -82.82
N SER A 3 17.99 10.09 -81.77
CA SER A 3 18.57 11.10 -80.86
C SER A 3 17.63 11.36 -79.70
N CYS A 4 17.48 10.43 -78.76
CA CYS A 4 16.76 10.72 -77.50
C CYS A 4 17.25 9.88 -76.30
N LYS A 5 18.46 9.31 -76.39
CA LYS A 5 19.03 8.44 -75.35
C LYS A 5 20.27 8.98 -74.60
N PRO A 6 21.05 9.98 -75.07
CA PRO A 6 22.18 10.47 -74.27
C PRO A 6 21.78 11.50 -73.20
N ILE A 7 20.64 12.19 -73.37
CA ILE A 7 20.21 13.27 -72.46
C ILE A 7 19.62 12.70 -71.15
N VAL A 8 18.89 11.58 -71.23
CA VAL A 8 18.28 10.94 -70.05
C VAL A 8 19.34 10.30 -69.14
N LEU A 9 20.45 9.81 -69.72
CA LEU A 9 21.58 9.26 -68.96
C LEU A 9 22.40 10.34 -68.25
N LEU A 10 22.54 11.52 -68.85
CA LEU A 10 23.24 12.65 -68.22
C LEU A 10 22.44 13.26 -67.05
N LEU A 11 21.11 13.30 -67.14
CA LEU A 11 20.23 13.83 -66.07
C LEU A 11 20.15 12.91 -64.84
N SER A 12 20.27 11.59 -65.03
CA SER A 12 20.23 10.59 -63.95
C SER A 12 21.48 10.60 -63.06
N LEU A 13 22.65 10.97 -63.62
CA LEU A 13 23.93 10.98 -62.90
C LEU A 13 24.18 12.26 -62.08
N VAL A 14 23.46 13.36 -62.37
CA VAL A 14 23.66 14.65 -61.70
C VAL A 14 22.82 14.77 -60.40
N LEU A 15 21.74 13.99 -60.28
CA LEU A 15 20.81 14.08 -59.15
C LEU A 15 21.34 13.53 -57.80
N PRO A 16 22.20 12.50 -57.71
CA PRO A 16 22.71 12.04 -56.41
C PRO A 16 23.91 12.85 -55.89
N LEU A 17 24.49 13.76 -56.69
CA LEU A 17 25.70 14.50 -56.30
C LEU A 17 25.42 15.76 -55.44
N CYS A 18 24.15 16.19 -55.34
CA CYS A 18 23.78 17.40 -54.59
C CYS A 18 23.49 17.15 -53.09
N ILE A 19 23.64 15.94 -52.56
CA ILE A 19 23.32 15.60 -51.16
C ILE A 19 24.59 15.45 -50.29
N ILE A 20 25.72 16.02 -50.72
CA ILE A 20 26.87 16.21 -49.82
C ILE A 20 26.55 17.45 -48.97
N GLY A 21 25.71 17.24 -47.96
CA GLY A 21 25.41 18.25 -46.95
C GLY A 21 26.71 18.68 -46.29
N THR A 22 27.02 19.96 -46.41
CA THR A 22 28.13 20.60 -45.71
C THR A 22 27.97 20.37 -44.20
N VAL A 23 28.83 19.54 -43.62
CA VAL A 23 29.02 19.46 -42.16
C VAL A 23 29.80 20.71 -41.77
N TRP A 24 29.09 21.79 -41.46
CA TRP A 24 29.72 22.96 -40.84
C TRP A 24 30.01 22.61 -39.39
N ALA A 25 31.27 22.73 -38.96
CA ALA A 25 31.65 22.60 -37.56
C ALA A 25 30.81 23.58 -36.73
N GLN A 26 29.99 23.08 -35.80
CA GLN A 26 29.18 23.92 -34.91
C GLN A 26 30.10 24.60 -33.90
N GLN A 27 30.47 25.85 -34.18
CA GLN A 27 31.16 26.70 -33.22
C GLN A 27 30.16 27.13 -32.13
N ILE A 28 30.43 26.73 -30.88
CA ILE A 28 29.63 27.16 -29.73
C ILE A 28 30.39 28.29 -29.04
N TYR A 29 29.71 29.41 -28.83
CA TYR A 29 30.28 30.56 -28.14
C TYR A 29 29.94 30.49 -26.66
N LYS A 30 30.94 30.73 -25.82
CA LYS A 30 30.77 30.97 -24.38
C LYS A 30 30.98 32.45 -24.11
N TRP A 31 30.00 33.10 -23.48
CA TRP A 31 30.13 34.47 -23.03
C TRP A 31 29.60 34.64 -21.61
N THR A 32 30.05 35.69 -20.94
CA THR A 32 29.55 36.08 -19.62
C THR A 32 28.72 37.35 -19.78
N ASP A 33 27.50 37.36 -19.24
CA ASP A 33 26.64 38.54 -19.29
C ASP A 33 27.06 39.61 -18.26
N ALA A 34 26.41 40.79 -18.31
CA ALA A 34 26.69 41.89 -17.39
C ALA A 34 26.40 41.56 -15.91
N ASN A 35 25.65 40.49 -15.64
CA ASN A 35 25.32 40.01 -14.30
C ASN A 35 26.27 38.87 -13.83
N GLY A 36 27.30 38.53 -14.62
CA GLY A 36 28.28 37.49 -14.28
C GLY A 36 27.83 36.06 -14.58
N ARG A 37 26.74 35.83 -15.32
CA ARG A 37 26.27 34.49 -15.68
C ARG A 37 26.90 34.02 -17.00
N VAL A 38 27.32 32.77 -17.03
CA VAL A 38 27.92 32.13 -18.21
C VAL A 38 26.84 31.53 -19.10
N HIS A 39 26.84 31.90 -20.37
CA HIS A 39 25.91 31.43 -21.40
C HIS A 39 26.64 30.70 -22.51
N TYR A 40 25.95 29.75 -23.15
CA TYR A 40 26.43 28.96 -24.29
C TYR A 40 25.43 29.05 -25.44
N GLY A 41 25.89 29.28 -26.67
CA GLY A 41 24.99 29.39 -27.82
C GLY A 41 25.70 29.44 -29.16
N ALA A 42 24.93 29.23 -30.24
CA ALA A 42 25.45 29.18 -31.61
C ALA A 42 25.65 30.57 -32.24
N LYS A 43 25.10 31.64 -31.64
CA LYS A 43 25.19 33.01 -32.15
C LYS A 43 25.71 33.94 -31.07
N GLN A 44 26.77 34.69 -31.39
CA GLN A 44 27.30 35.73 -30.50
C GLN A 44 26.30 36.90 -30.38
N PRO A 45 25.89 37.30 -29.17
CA PRO A 45 25.14 38.53 -28.98
C PRO A 45 26.07 39.75 -29.03
N GLU A 46 25.64 40.84 -29.71
CA GLU A 46 26.41 42.09 -29.90
C GLU A 46 26.86 42.76 -28.59
N ASN A 47 26.22 42.41 -27.47
CA ASN A 47 26.37 43.08 -26.18
C ASN A 47 27.40 42.37 -25.26
N ALA A 48 28.09 41.34 -25.76
CA ALA A 48 29.03 40.56 -24.96
C ALA A 48 30.43 41.19 -25.00
N ASN A 49 30.90 41.68 -23.85
CA ASN A 49 32.22 42.31 -23.71
C ASN A 49 33.38 41.34 -24.00
N GLN A 50 33.18 40.03 -23.78
CA GLN A 50 34.17 38.97 -24.01
C GLN A 50 33.47 37.66 -24.39
N SER A 51 33.78 37.12 -25.56
CA SER A 51 33.29 35.82 -26.03
C SER A 51 34.45 34.90 -26.39
N GLN A 52 34.43 33.66 -25.88
CA GLN A 52 35.38 32.62 -26.23
C GLN A 52 34.70 31.61 -27.17
N ILE A 53 35.34 31.32 -28.29
CA ILE A 53 34.90 30.26 -29.21
C ILE A 53 35.32 28.92 -28.61
N ILE A 54 34.35 28.03 -28.43
CA ILE A 54 34.59 26.63 -28.08
C ILE A 54 34.49 25.86 -29.39
N ASP A 55 35.63 25.35 -29.83
CA ASP A 55 35.67 24.38 -30.91
C ASP A 55 35.33 23.00 -30.33
N ILE A 56 34.13 22.52 -30.65
CA ILE A 56 33.72 21.16 -30.32
C ILE A 56 34.13 20.32 -31.52
N ALA A 57 35.33 19.75 -31.45
CA ALA A 57 35.69 18.67 -32.35
C ALA A 57 34.58 17.61 -32.26
N PRO A 58 33.99 17.16 -33.39
CA PRO A 58 33.03 16.09 -33.35
C PRO A 58 33.72 14.93 -32.64
N THR A 59 33.16 14.51 -31.50
CA THR A 59 33.70 13.40 -30.74
C THR A 59 33.80 12.24 -31.71
N SER A 60 35.02 11.85 -32.08
CA SER A 60 35.23 10.66 -32.88
C SER A 60 34.66 9.53 -32.03
N THR A 61 33.48 9.05 -32.40
CA THR A 61 32.95 7.79 -31.92
C THR A 61 33.90 6.74 -32.45
N ALA A 62 35.05 6.57 -31.78
CA ALA A 62 35.81 5.34 -31.89
C ALA A 62 34.79 4.22 -31.68
N PRO A 63 34.74 3.21 -32.56
CA PRO A 63 33.81 2.12 -32.40
C PRO A 63 34.10 1.50 -31.04
N THR A 64 33.25 1.78 -30.05
CA THR A 64 33.27 1.06 -28.79
C THR A 64 32.97 -0.38 -29.21
N ASN A 65 33.89 -1.31 -28.95
CA ASN A 65 33.68 -2.69 -29.34
C ASN A 65 32.33 -3.13 -28.76
N ALA A 66 31.39 -3.57 -29.61
CA ALA A 66 30.06 -3.97 -29.16
C ALA A 66 30.13 -5.05 -28.07
N ALA A 67 31.19 -5.84 -28.05
CA ALA A 67 31.52 -6.81 -27.01
C ALA A 67 31.76 -6.16 -25.63
N ASP A 68 32.47 -5.04 -25.55
CA ASP A 68 32.77 -4.34 -24.29
C ASP A 68 31.50 -3.71 -23.70
N SER A 69 30.63 -3.16 -24.56
CA SER A 69 29.33 -2.62 -24.13
C SER A 69 28.38 -3.71 -23.63
N ALA A 70 28.33 -4.87 -24.30
CA ALA A 70 27.52 -6.00 -23.86
C ALA A 70 28.00 -6.57 -22.51
N ALA A 71 29.32 -6.64 -22.30
CA ALA A 71 29.89 -7.09 -21.04
C ALA A 71 29.55 -6.15 -19.87
N GLU A 72 29.56 -4.83 -20.11
CA GLU A 72 29.20 -3.86 -19.07
C GLU A 72 27.72 -3.89 -18.72
N ILE A 73 26.84 -4.00 -19.72
CA ILE A 73 25.40 -4.18 -19.50
C ILE A 73 25.11 -5.45 -18.69
N ALA A 74 25.81 -6.55 -18.98
CA ALA A 74 25.66 -7.79 -18.23
C ALA A 74 26.07 -7.64 -16.75
N ARG A 75 27.14 -6.87 -16.47
CA ARG A 75 27.56 -6.59 -15.07
C ARG A 75 26.53 -5.74 -14.34
N ILE A 76 26.01 -4.69 -15.00
CA ILE A 76 24.98 -3.82 -14.41
C ILE A 76 23.72 -4.63 -14.09
N ASN A 77 23.27 -5.48 -15.01
CA ASN A 77 22.12 -6.35 -14.79
C ASN A 77 22.38 -7.34 -13.64
N ALA A 78 23.55 -7.98 -13.60
CA ALA A 78 23.92 -8.88 -12.52
C ALA A 78 23.95 -8.19 -11.14
N LEU A 79 24.39 -6.93 -11.09
CA LEU A 79 24.35 -6.14 -9.86
C LEU A 79 22.90 -5.79 -9.48
N ALA A 80 22.08 -5.38 -10.45
CA ALA A 80 20.67 -5.08 -10.23
C ALA A 80 19.90 -6.30 -9.70
N ASP A 81 20.14 -7.49 -10.27
CA ASP A 81 19.52 -8.74 -9.83
C ASP A 81 19.92 -9.10 -8.40
N ARG A 82 21.19 -8.92 -8.02
CA ARG A 82 21.64 -9.13 -6.64
C ARG A 82 20.97 -8.18 -5.65
N MET A 83 20.88 -6.90 -5.98
CA MET A 83 20.19 -5.93 -5.12
C MET A 83 18.69 -6.23 -5.03
N ALA A 84 18.07 -6.67 -6.12
CA ALA A 84 16.66 -7.03 -6.15
C ALA A 84 16.38 -8.29 -5.30
N SER A 85 17.24 -9.32 -5.38
CA SER A 85 17.09 -10.54 -4.58
C SER A 85 17.31 -10.27 -3.10
N GLU A 86 18.30 -9.45 -2.74
CA GLU A 86 18.55 -9.04 -1.35
C GLU A 86 17.34 -8.31 -0.77
N ARG A 87 16.76 -7.35 -1.50
CA ARG A 87 15.54 -6.65 -1.07
C ARG A 87 14.38 -7.62 -0.85
N ARG A 88 14.16 -8.55 -1.77
CA ARG A 88 13.11 -9.58 -1.62
C ARG A 88 13.36 -10.42 -0.38
N ALA A 89 14.58 -10.94 -0.19
CA ALA A 89 14.92 -11.73 0.99
C ALA A 89 14.73 -10.96 2.30
N THR A 90 15.05 -9.66 2.34
CA THR A 90 14.80 -8.84 3.55
C THR A 90 13.32 -8.63 3.82
N GLU A 91 12.50 -8.49 2.77
CA GLU A 91 11.06 -8.30 2.93
C GLU A 91 10.38 -9.62 3.33
N ASP A 92 10.75 -10.72 2.69
CA ASP A 92 10.28 -12.06 3.05
C ASP A 92 10.62 -12.39 4.51
N ALA A 93 11.85 -12.06 4.95
CA ALA A 93 12.26 -12.24 6.34
C ALA A 93 11.42 -11.41 7.33
N ARG A 94 11.01 -10.19 6.96
CA ARG A 94 10.11 -9.35 7.78
C ARG A 94 8.70 -9.92 7.84
N GLN A 95 8.18 -10.39 6.70
CA GLN A 95 6.85 -11.02 6.64
C GLN A 95 6.82 -12.30 7.47
N ASP A 96 7.86 -13.13 7.38
CA ASP A 96 8.01 -14.34 8.19
C ASP A 96 8.11 -14.03 9.68
N GLN A 97 8.82 -12.96 10.05
CA GLN A 97 8.87 -12.49 11.45
C GLN A 97 7.49 -12.07 11.93
N ALA A 98 6.79 -11.23 11.17
CA ALA A 98 5.45 -10.76 11.52
C ALA A 98 4.46 -11.93 11.64
N LEU A 99 4.53 -12.92 10.75
CA LEU A 99 3.67 -14.11 10.81
C LEU A 99 3.93 -14.93 12.08
N ARG A 100 5.21 -15.15 12.43
CA ARG A 100 5.56 -15.86 13.67
C ARG A 100 5.12 -15.12 14.92
N GLU A 101 5.28 -13.80 14.95
CA GLU A 101 4.82 -12.98 16.07
C GLU A 101 3.30 -13.06 16.23
N LEU A 102 2.57 -12.96 15.11
CA LEU A 102 1.11 -13.10 15.11
C LEU A 102 0.65 -14.48 15.58
N GLU A 103 1.33 -15.55 15.15
CA GLU A 103 1.05 -16.91 15.59
C GLU A 103 1.30 -17.08 17.10
N GLN A 104 2.42 -16.55 17.60
CA GLN A 104 2.73 -16.56 19.03
C GLN A 104 1.70 -15.78 19.85
N GLU A 105 1.28 -14.61 19.36
CA GLU A 105 0.24 -13.82 20.00
C GLU A 105 -1.09 -14.57 20.01
N ASN A 106 -1.47 -15.22 18.91
CA ASN A 106 -2.69 -16.00 18.82
C ASN A 106 -2.70 -17.15 19.83
N GLU A 107 -1.62 -17.92 19.90
CA GLU A 107 -1.48 -19.01 20.88
C GLU A 107 -1.44 -18.48 22.32
N ARG A 108 -0.82 -17.32 22.56
CA ARG A 108 -0.84 -16.66 23.88
C ARG A 108 -2.27 -16.27 24.27
N LEU A 109 -3.02 -15.64 23.38
CA LEU A 109 -4.40 -15.24 23.62
C LEU A 109 -5.30 -16.45 23.87
N LYS A 110 -5.15 -17.52 23.08
CA LYS A 110 -5.86 -18.78 23.28
C LYS A 110 -5.57 -19.40 24.66
N ASN A 111 -4.32 -19.41 25.08
CA ASN A 111 -3.93 -19.89 26.40
C ASN A 111 -4.49 -19.00 27.52
N ASP A 112 -4.52 -17.68 27.34
CA ASP A 112 -5.12 -16.75 28.31
C ASP A 112 -6.63 -16.96 28.44
N LEU A 113 -7.34 -17.10 27.31
CA LEU A 113 -8.77 -17.41 27.28
C LEU A 113 -9.08 -18.74 27.98
N LEU A 114 -8.27 -19.77 27.74
CA LEU A 114 -8.44 -21.06 28.40
C LEU A 114 -8.26 -20.95 29.93
N LYS A 115 -7.25 -20.22 30.39
CA LYS A 115 -7.04 -19.98 31.83
C LYS A 115 -8.22 -19.24 32.47
N ARG A 116 -8.72 -18.19 31.81
CA ARG A 116 -9.91 -17.45 32.28
C ARG A 116 -11.12 -18.37 32.38
N GLN A 117 -11.35 -19.21 31.38
CA GLN A 117 -12.47 -20.16 31.40
C GLN A 117 -12.35 -21.15 32.56
N GLN A 118 -11.16 -21.71 32.80
CA GLN A 118 -10.92 -22.60 33.94
C GLN A 118 -11.11 -21.91 35.29
N GLN A 119 -10.69 -20.64 35.39
CA GLN A 119 -10.86 -19.86 36.61
C GLN A 119 -12.34 -19.57 36.88
N GLN A 120 -13.11 -19.17 35.87
CA GLN A 120 -14.56 -18.99 35.99
C GLN A 120 -15.25 -20.28 36.43
N GLN A 121 -14.87 -21.44 35.88
CA GLN A 121 -15.41 -22.73 36.32
C GLN A 121 -15.10 -23.04 37.79
N LYS A 122 -13.88 -22.73 38.25
CA LYS A 122 -13.50 -22.88 39.67
C LYS A 122 -14.26 -21.92 40.57
N GLU A 123 -14.50 -20.70 40.14
CA GLU A 123 -15.30 -19.72 40.88
C GLU A 123 -16.77 -20.14 40.94
N GLU A 124 -17.34 -20.68 39.86
CA GLU A 124 -18.68 -21.27 39.87
C GLU A 124 -18.79 -22.48 40.80
N ASP A 125 -17.80 -23.39 40.76
CA ASP A 125 -17.75 -24.55 41.65
C ASP A 125 -17.60 -24.12 43.12
N ASN A 126 -16.72 -23.16 43.39
CA ASN A 126 -16.56 -22.58 44.71
C ASN A 126 -17.85 -21.88 45.19
N SER A 127 -18.50 -21.10 44.34
CA SER A 127 -19.76 -20.42 44.65
C SER A 127 -20.87 -21.42 45.01
N LYS A 128 -21.01 -22.50 44.25
CA LYS A 128 -21.95 -23.60 44.58
C LYS A 128 -21.63 -24.25 45.93
N LYS A 129 -20.34 -24.36 46.28
CA LYS A 129 -19.89 -24.89 47.57
C LYS A 129 -20.15 -23.94 48.76
N VAL A 130 -20.17 -22.63 48.53
CA VAL A 130 -20.35 -21.60 49.57
C VAL A 130 -21.82 -21.38 49.97
N ILE A 131 -22.80 -21.83 49.18
CA ILE A 131 -24.21 -21.84 49.59
C ILE A 131 -24.46 -23.03 50.54
N LEU A 132 -23.87 -22.98 51.73
CA LEU A 132 -24.22 -23.85 52.85
C LEU A 132 -25.35 -23.19 53.62
N TYR A 133 -26.59 -23.58 53.33
CA TYR A 133 -27.73 -23.18 54.16
C TYR A 133 -27.50 -23.64 55.61
N PRO A 134 -27.75 -22.80 56.62
CA PRO A 134 -27.70 -23.25 58.00
C PRO A 134 -28.69 -24.42 58.17
N PRO A 135 -28.31 -25.48 58.91
CA PRO A 135 -29.18 -26.62 59.13
C PRO A 135 -30.53 -26.16 59.69
N PRO A 136 -31.66 -26.75 59.24
CA PRO A 136 -32.98 -26.39 59.74
C PRO A 136 -33.06 -26.66 61.25
N GLY A 137 -32.96 -25.60 62.07
CA GLY A 137 -33.03 -25.70 63.53
C GLY A 137 -32.22 -24.66 64.31
N PHE A 138 -31.26 -23.98 63.70
CA PHE A 138 -30.46 -22.93 64.37
C PHE A 138 -30.81 -21.53 63.86
N TYR A 139 -32.05 -21.09 64.09
CA TYR A 139 -32.34 -19.65 64.06
C TYR A 139 -32.09 -19.08 65.45
N PRO A 140 -31.25 -18.03 65.60
CA PRO A 140 -31.18 -17.33 66.87
C PRO A 140 -32.56 -16.76 67.22
N PRO A 141 -32.95 -16.73 68.50
CA PRO A 141 -34.21 -16.10 68.90
C PRO A 141 -34.22 -14.66 68.39
N TYR A 142 -35.27 -14.29 67.64
CA TYR A 142 -35.46 -12.92 67.17
C TYR A 142 -35.35 -11.97 68.36
N GLY A 143 -34.31 -11.13 68.37
CA GLY A 143 -34.23 -10.02 69.30
C GLY A 143 -35.40 -9.05 69.09
N PRO A 144 -35.71 -8.18 70.07
CA PRO A 144 -36.76 -7.18 69.90
C PRO A 144 -36.49 -6.37 68.63
N TYR A 145 -37.49 -6.30 67.74
CA TYR A 145 -37.39 -5.52 66.52
C TYR A 145 -36.97 -4.09 66.87
N PRO A 146 -35.97 -3.51 66.18
CA PRO A 146 -35.65 -2.11 66.37
C PRO A 146 -36.88 -1.26 66.10
N PRO A 147 -37.07 -0.15 66.85
CA PRO A 147 -38.22 0.73 66.65
C PRO A 147 -38.26 1.15 65.18
N ARG A 148 -39.46 1.07 64.61
CA ARG A 148 -39.73 1.43 63.21
C ARG A 148 -39.19 2.86 62.99
N PRO A 149 -38.32 3.11 62.00
CA PRO A 149 -37.85 4.47 61.72
C PRO A 149 -39.06 5.37 61.46
N PRO A 150 -39.01 6.64 61.90
CA PRO A 150 -40.10 7.57 61.68
C PRO A 150 -40.42 7.65 60.19
N LEU A 151 -41.71 7.60 59.86
CA LEU A 151 -42.17 7.86 58.50
C LEU A 151 -41.65 9.25 58.10
N PRO A 152 -41.11 9.41 56.88
CA PRO A 152 -40.71 10.72 56.40
C PRO A 152 -41.91 11.67 56.49
N THR A 153 -41.71 12.81 57.15
CA THR A 153 -42.73 13.85 57.27
C THR A 153 -43.23 14.22 55.87
N PRO A 154 -44.54 14.34 55.63
CA PRO A 154 -45.04 14.85 54.36
C PRO A 154 -44.43 16.24 54.15
N TYR A 155 -43.66 16.40 53.07
CA TYR A 155 -43.13 17.71 52.69
C TYR A 155 -44.31 18.70 52.60
N PRO A 156 -44.18 19.93 53.12
CA PRO A 156 -45.18 20.95 52.87
C PRO A 156 -45.31 21.09 51.35
N CYS A 157 -46.55 21.04 50.86
CA CYS A 157 -46.88 21.28 49.46
C CYS A 157 -46.46 22.71 49.10
N GLN A 158 -45.20 22.90 48.74
CA GLN A 158 -44.79 24.09 48.00
C GLN A 158 -45.46 24.01 46.62
N PRO A 159 -46.03 25.10 46.09
CA PRO A 159 -46.38 25.14 44.69
C PRO A 159 -45.06 24.98 43.92
N TRP A 160 -44.90 23.83 43.29
CA TRP A 160 -43.82 23.55 42.37
C TRP A 160 -43.70 24.71 41.37
N PRO A 161 -42.49 25.18 41.00
CA PRO A 161 -42.39 26.03 39.81
C PRO A 161 -42.96 25.23 38.63
N GLU A 162 -43.72 25.90 37.76
CA GLU A 162 -44.36 25.37 36.56
C GLU A 162 -43.84 24.00 36.10
N CYS A 163 -44.74 23.02 35.95
CA CYS A 163 -44.50 21.84 35.15
C CYS A 163 -44.23 22.27 33.69
N GLN A 164 -43.04 22.80 33.39
CA GLN A 164 -42.50 22.75 32.05
C GLN A 164 -42.31 21.26 31.78
N ARG A 165 -43.22 20.67 31.00
CA ARG A 165 -42.92 19.39 30.36
C ARG A 165 -41.54 19.57 29.72
N PRO A 166 -40.57 18.69 30.00
CA PRO A 166 -39.36 18.70 29.20
C PRO A 166 -39.80 18.64 27.72
N PRO A 167 -39.20 19.42 26.82
CA PRO A 167 -39.46 19.24 25.41
C PRO A 167 -39.27 17.74 25.10
N PRO A 168 -40.14 17.16 24.25
CA PRO A 168 -40.00 15.75 23.92
C PRO A 168 -38.54 15.50 23.49
N PRO A 169 -37.93 14.39 23.92
CA PRO A 169 -36.58 14.07 23.51
C PRO A 169 -36.52 14.18 21.98
N SER A 170 -35.55 14.94 21.48
CA SER A 170 -35.31 15.01 20.04
C SER A 170 -35.32 13.59 19.51
N ALA A 171 -36.14 13.35 18.47
CA ALA A 171 -36.21 12.03 17.84
C ALA A 171 -34.78 11.52 17.69
N LEU A 172 -34.51 10.35 18.27
CA LEU A 172 -33.25 9.66 18.04
C LEU A 172 -33.01 9.68 16.52
N PRO A 173 -31.79 10.01 16.06
CA PRO A 173 -31.50 9.87 14.63
C PRO A 173 -31.91 8.47 14.23
N GLU A 174 -32.76 8.39 13.19
CA GLU A 174 -33.20 7.12 12.63
C GLU A 174 -31.94 6.25 12.45
N PRO A 175 -31.94 5.00 12.92
CA PRO A 175 -30.81 4.12 12.68
C PRO A 175 -30.60 4.11 11.18
N VAL A 176 -29.40 4.54 10.75
CA VAL A 176 -29.03 4.53 9.34
C VAL A 176 -29.21 3.09 8.88
N ARG A 177 -30.27 2.86 8.08
CA ARG A 177 -30.48 1.58 7.44
C ARG A 177 -29.18 1.30 6.66
N PRO A 178 -28.47 0.20 6.94
CA PRO A 178 -27.32 -0.14 6.11
C PRO A 178 -27.80 -0.20 4.65
N PRO A 179 -27.01 0.31 3.70
CA PRO A 179 -27.39 0.25 2.29
C PRO A 179 -27.82 -1.18 1.98
N ASN A 180 -28.95 -1.31 1.28
CA ASN A 180 -29.50 -2.60 0.87
C ASN A 180 -28.34 -3.48 0.42
N LYS A 181 -28.19 -4.62 1.09
CA LYS A 181 -27.28 -5.67 0.65
C LYS A 181 -27.57 -5.86 -0.84
N PRO A 182 -26.59 -5.73 -1.75
CA PRO A 182 -26.82 -6.15 -3.12
C PRO A 182 -27.36 -7.56 -3.04
N ASP A 183 -28.44 -7.82 -3.79
CA ASP A 183 -29.18 -9.08 -3.81
C ASP A 183 -28.23 -10.21 -3.51
N SER A 184 -28.57 -11.04 -2.53
CA SER A 184 -27.80 -12.24 -2.23
C SER A 184 -27.78 -13.07 -3.51
N ALA A 185 -26.78 -12.82 -4.35
CA ALA A 185 -26.29 -13.74 -5.33
C ALA A 185 -26.01 -14.97 -4.50
N ILE A 186 -26.91 -15.95 -4.62
CA ILE A 186 -26.76 -17.28 -4.11
C ILE A 186 -25.32 -17.65 -4.45
N PHE A 187 -24.51 -17.75 -3.40
CA PHE A 187 -23.13 -18.16 -3.54
C PHE A 187 -23.22 -19.63 -3.96
N ASN A 188 -23.24 -19.85 -5.26
CA ASN A 188 -23.03 -21.13 -5.91
C ASN A 188 -21.53 -21.20 -6.19
N PRO A 189 -20.70 -21.68 -5.25
CA PRO A 189 -19.35 -22.02 -5.62
C PRO A 189 -19.49 -23.09 -6.70
N LYS A 190 -19.01 -22.81 -7.91
CA LYS A 190 -18.71 -23.90 -8.83
C LYS A 190 -17.80 -24.84 -8.05
N PRO A 191 -18.05 -26.16 -8.02
CA PRO A 191 -17.09 -27.08 -7.45
C PRO A 191 -15.76 -26.76 -8.13
N VAL A 192 -14.79 -26.32 -7.33
CA VAL A 192 -13.40 -26.30 -7.78
C VAL A 192 -13.17 -27.73 -8.19
N GLY A 193 -13.05 -27.93 -9.50
CA GLY A 193 -12.70 -29.22 -10.05
C GLY A 193 -11.50 -29.68 -9.24
N VAL A 194 -11.67 -30.80 -8.54
CA VAL A 194 -10.57 -31.74 -8.43
C VAL A 194 -10.12 -31.89 -9.86
N SER A 195 -9.05 -31.20 -10.22
CA SER A 195 -8.36 -31.44 -11.47
C SER A 195 -8.16 -32.94 -11.46
N GLU A 196 -8.87 -33.59 -12.37
CA GLU A 196 -8.75 -34.99 -12.67
C GLU A 196 -7.26 -35.28 -12.62
N ILE A 197 -6.83 -36.07 -11.63
CA ILE A 197 -5.54 -36.72 -11.71
C ILE A 197 -5.57 -37.38 -13.08
N PRO A 198 -4.67 -37.03 -14.03
CA PRO A 198 -4.58 -37.80 -15.24
C PRO A 198 -4.10 -39.18 -14.81
N ASN A 199 -5.05 -40.08 -14.58
CA ASN A 199 -4.81 -41.50 -14.48
C ASN A 199 -4.49 -41.94 -15.91
N LYS A 200 -3.25 -41.67 -16.32
CA LYS A 200 -2.68 -42.06 -17.60
C LYS A 200 -1.62 -43.11 -17.30
N GLY A 201 -2.00 -44.36 -17.53
CA GLY A 201 -1.17 -45.54 -17.33
C GLY A 201 -1.84 -46.50 -16.36
N GLY A 202 -2.92 -47.19 -16.72
CA GLY A 202 -2.95 -47.99 -17.93
C GLY A 202 -2.04 -49.21 -17.76
N PHE A 203 -2.30 -50.03 -16.74
CA PHE A 203 -1.89 -51.42 -16.72
C PHE A 203 -2.43 -52.07 -17.99
N ARG A 204 -1.55 -52.61 -18.82
CA ARG A 204 -1.90 -53.64 -19.80
C ARG A 204 -1.18 -54.93 -19.41
N PRO A 205 -1.86 -56.08 -19.56
CA PRO A 205 -1.38 -57.39 -19.10
C PRO A 205 -0.13 -57.85 -19.85
#